data_AF-A0A3B3ZCL7-F1
#
_entry.id   AF-A0A3B3ZCL7-F1
#
_cell.length_a   1.000
_cell.length_b   1.000
_cell.length_c   1.000
_cell.angle_alpha   90.00
_cell.angle_beta   90.00
_cell.angle_gamma   90.00
#
_symmetry.space_group_name_H-M   'P 1'
#
loop_
_entity.id
_entity.type
_entity.pdbx_description
1 polymer ?
#
loop_
_entity_poly.entity_id
_entity_poly.type
_entity_poly.pdbx_seq_one_letter_code
_entity_poly.pdbx_strand_id
1 'polypeptide(L)'
;STLDEMTMTSDGIFIIDKPGPADSGSLDCDLSSSFRVLQRELEEMRSLNSLLKKENQNLREQLAARNPSCDADFARALKIFYHSMTSVRAQLQRLRRHRPSEESDLLGLRFFVDEQSRLMRNFSEQLEECVSKLKQDVAAIVRRKRER
;
A
#
# COMPACT_ATOMS: atom_id res chain seq x y z
N SER A 1 24.30 21.78 63.24
CA SER A 1 23.04 22.53 63.20
C SER A 1 22.42 22.43 61.82
N THR A 2 21.29 21.73 61.76
CA THR A 2 20.14 21.87 60.85
C THR A 2 20.36 21.75 59.34
N LEU A 3 20.54 20.50 58.88
CA LEU A 3 20.18 20.03 57.53
C LEU A 3 18.96 19.10 57.65
N ASP A 4 17.87 19.62 58.21
CA ASP A 4 16.67 18.84 58.53
C ASP A 4 15.46 19.49 57.86
N GLU A 5 15.42 19.43 56.51
CA GLU A 5 14.22 19.65 55.68
C GLU A 5 14.58 19.52 54.18
N MET A 6 14.92 18.30 53.74
CA MET A 6 15.09 18.00 52.33
C MET A 6 14.39 16.68 52.03
N THR A 7 13.20 16.75 51.44
CA THR A 7 12.44 15.56 51.05
C THR A 7 12.69 15.24 49.58
N MET A 8 13.13 14.01 49.32
CA MET A 8 13.35 13.45 47.98
C MET A 8 12.08 12.76 47.50
N THR A 9 11.59 13.09 46.31
CA THR A 9 10.55 12.28 45.66
C THR A 9 11.17 11.05 44.99
N SER A 10 10.34 10.02 44.72
CA SER A 10 10.78 8.71 44.19
C SER A 10 11.54 8.76 42.86
N ASP A 11 11.48 9.89 42.18
CA ASP A 11 12.11 10.12 40.87
C ASP A 11 13.42 10.92 40.98
N GLY A 12 13.93 11.15 42.19
CA GLY A 12 15.26 11.76 42.43
C GLY A 12 15.30 13.28 42.39
N ILE A 13 14.18 13.97 42.61
CA ILE A 13 14.10 15.44 42.58
C ILE A 13 14.15 16.00 44.00
N PHE A 14 15.08 16.92 44.25
CA PHE A 14 15.28 17.58 45.55
C PHE A 14 14.43 18.85 45.66
N ILE A 15 13.56 18.91 46.66
CA ILE A 15 12.77 20.12 46.98
C ILE A 15 13.39 20.80 48.19
N ILE A 16 13.72 22.10 48.05
CA ILE A 16 14.25 22.95 49.13
C ILE A 16 13.13 23.91 49.52
N ASP A 17 12.52 23.70 50.68
CA ASP A 17 11.57 24.67 51.24
C ASP A 17 12.37 25.71 52.04
N LYS A 18 12.27 26.98 51.65
CA LYS A 18 12.98 28.07 52.32
C LYS A 18 11.93 29.04 52.90
N PRO A 19 11.79 29.16 54.24
CA PRO A 19 10.80 30.05 54.80
C PRO A 19 11.28 31.50 54.74
N GLY A 20 10.78 32.25 53.75
CA GLY A 20 10.90 33.72 53.64
C GLY A 20 9.62 34.42 54.10
N PRO A 21 9.68 35.70 54.52
CA PRO A 21 8.60 36.35 55.25
C PRO A 21 7.37 36.58 54.37
N ALA A 22 6.21 36.49 55.03
CA ALA A 22 4.87 36.60 54.49
C ALA A 22 4.68 37.82 53.56
N ASP A 23 4.63 37.53 52.26
CA ASP A 23 3.87 38.29 51.27
C ASP A 23 2.94 37.30 50.53
N SER A 24 2.19 36.55 51.32
CA SER A 24 1.40 35.38 50.89
C SER A 24 0.10 35.74 50.15
N GLY A 25 -0.25 37.03 50.03
CA GLY A 25 -1.46 37.47 49.35
C GLY A 25 -1.32 37.67 47.84
N SER A 26 -0.14 38.11 47.36
CA SER A 26 0.08 38.46 45.94
C SER A 26 0.51 37.26 45.11
N LEU A 27 1.38 36.40 45.65
CA LEU A 27 1.96 35.26 44.93
C LEU A 27 0.95 34.12 44.72
N ASP A 28 0.02 33.91 45.64
CA ASP A 28 -1.03 32.89 45.54
C ASP A 28 -2.02 33.20 44.40
N CYS A 29 -2.31 34.48 44.16
CA CYS A 29 -3.15 34.89 43.02
C CYS A 29 -2.44 34.69 41.68
N ASP A 30 -1.15 35.04 41.59
CA ASP A 30 -0.37 34.88 40.36
C ASP A 30 -0.16 33.39 40.02
N LEU A 31 0.13 32.54 41.01
CA LEU A 31 0.22 31.08 40.85
C LEU A 31 -1.14 30.46 40.46
N SER A 32 -2.24 30.90 41.10
CA SER A 32 -3.59 30.45 40.73
C SER A 32 -3.98 30.84 39.31
N SER A 33 -3.59 32.05 38.89
CA SER A 33 -3.82 32.53 37.52
C SER A 33 -3.02 31.71 36.49
N SER A 34 -1.74 31.45 36.79
CA SER A 34 -0.84 30.64 35.95
C SER A 34 -1.33 29.19 35.83
N PHE A 35 -1.76 28.59 36.95
CA PHE A 35 -2.37 27.26 36.96
C PHE A 35 -3.61 27.17 36.05
N ARG A 36 -4.49 28.18 36.10
CA ARG A 36 -5.67 28.24 35.24
C ARG A 36 -5.33 28.37 33.75
N VAL A 37 -4.27 29.09 33.41
CA VAL A 37 -3.79 29.23 32.02
C VAL A 37 -3.25 27.89 31.53
N LEU A 38 -2.35 27.25 32.30
CA LEU A 38 -1.79 25.94 31.95
C LEU A 38 -2.87 24.85 31.82
N GLN A 39 -3.87 24.86 32.70
CA GLN A 39 -4.99 23.93 32.61
C GLN A 39 -5.76 24.08 31.29
N ARG A 40 -6.01 25.32 30.86
CA ARG A 40 -6.69 25.62 29.59
C ARG A 40 -5.87 25.16 28.39
N GLU A 41 -4.58 25.45 28.37
CA GLU A 41 -3.68 25.02 27.30
C GLU A 41 -3.61 23.49 27.21
N LEU A 42 -3.63 22.79 28.35
CA LEU A 42 -3.61 21.34 28.38
C LEU A 42 -4.92 20.75 27.83
N GLU A 43 -6.07 21.35 28.14
CA GLU A 43 -7.37 20.98 27.57
C GLU A 43 -7.43 21.23 26.06
N GLU A 44 -6.91 22.36 25.60
CA GLU A 44 -6.81 22.70 24.17
C GLU A 44 -5.89 21.72 23.44
N MET A 45 -4.73 21.41 24.00
CA MET A 45 -3.81 20.41 23.47
C MET A 45 -4.45 19.01 23.39
N ARG A 46 -5.22 18.60 24.41
CA ARG A 46 -5.97 17.34 24.36
C ARG A 46 -7.00 17.34 23.23
N SER A 47 -7.71 18.45 23.05
CA SER A 47 -8.70 18.62 21.97
C SER A 47 -8.04 18.52 20.59
N LEU A 48 -6.95 19.28 20.37
CA LEU A 48 -6.18 19.23 19.12
C LEU A 48 -5.61 17.84 18.85
N ASN A 49 -5.08 17.16 19.87
CA ASN A 49 -4.57 15.80 19.72
C ASN A 49 -5.69 14.81 19.36
N SER A 50 -6.90 14.98 19.91
CA SER A 50 -8.07 14.20 19.54
C SER A 50 -8.46 14.41 18.07
N LEU A 51 -8.49 15.67 17.61
CA LEU A 51 -8.73 16.02 16.20
C LEU A 51 -7.67 15.42 15.28
N LEU A 52 -6.39 15.57 15.64
CA LEU A 52 -5.26 15.02 14.88
C LEU A 52 -5.34 13.49 14.79
N LYS A 53 -5.73 12.81 15.87
CA LYS A 53 -5.96 11.36 15.86
C LYS A 53 -7.10 10.96 14.93
N LYS A 54 -8.19 11.73 14.92
CA LYS A 54 -9.33 11.51 14.03
C LYS A 54 -8.94 11.71 12.56
N GLU A 55 -8.18 12.75 12.26
CA GLU A 55 -7.66 13.00 10.92
C GLU A 55 -6.66 11.92 10.49
N ASN A 56 -5.73 11.52 11.37
CA ASN A 56 -4.81 10.41 11.10
C ASN A 56 -5.55 9.10 10.81
N GLN A 57 -6.63 8.83 11.55
CA GLN A 57 -7.47 7.66 11.31
C GLN A 57 -8.13 7.74 9.93
N ASN A 58 -8.69 8.90 9.57
CA ASN A 58 -9.30 9.13 8.27
C ASN A 58 -8.27 8.99 7.12
N LEU A 59 -7.07 9.56 7.27
CA LEU A 59 -5.98 9.44 6.29
C LEU A 59 -5.54 7.98 6.14
N ARG A 60 -5.46 7.21 7.23
CA ARG A 60 -5.16 5.77 7.19
C ARG A 60 -6.22 4.98 6.43
N GLU A 61 -7.51 5.28 6.66
CA GLU A 61 -8.62 4.67 5.95
C GLU A 61 -8.58 4.99 4.45
N GLN A 62 -8.31 6.25 4.09
CA GLN A 62 -8.11 6.65 2.70
C GLN A 62 -6.92 5.92 2.06
N LEU A 63 -5.78 5.79 2.77
CA LEU A 63 -4.60 5.07 2.27
C LEU A 63 -4.89 3.58 2.06
N ALA A 64 -5.64 2.96 2.98
CA ALA A 64 -6.05 1.57 2.90
C ALA A 64 -7.03 1.32 1.74
N ALA A 65 -7.91 2.28 1.43
CA ALA A 65 -8.84 2.21 0.31
C ALA A 65 -8.16 2.39 -1.07
N ARG A 66 -7.04 3.13 -1.12
CA ARG A 66 -6.45 3.62 -2.37
C ARG A 66 -5.51 2.65 -3.09
N ASN A 67 -4.83 1.74 -2.40
CA ASN A 67 -3.61 1.13 -2.96
C ASN A 67 -3.51 -0.41 -3.00
N PRO A 68 -4.08 -1.22 -2.09
CA PRO A 68 -3.84 -2.66 -2.13
C PRO A 68 -4.61 -3.38 -3.25
N SER A 69 -5.82 -2.95 -3.59
CA SER A 69 -6.67 -3.75 -4.49
C SER A 69 -6.28 -3.63 -5.95
N CYS A 70 -5.98 -2.42 -6.44
CA CYS A 70 -5.67 -2.19 -7.86
C CYS A 70 -4.30 -2.73 -8.25
N ASP A 71 -3.27 -2.54 -7.41
CA ASP A 71 -1.94 -3.06 -7.66
C ASP A 71 -1.93 -4.60 -7.56
N ALA A 72 -2.68 -5.17 -6.60
CA ALA A 72 -2.86 -6.63 -6.53
C ALA A 72 -3.65 -7.19 -7.72
N ASP A 73 -4.68 -6.48 -8.21
CA ASP A 73 -5.40 -6.84 -9.43
C ASP A 73 -4.50 -6.79 -10.66
N PHE A 74 -3.66 -5.76 -10.78
CA PHE A 74 -2.71 -5.63 -11.87
C PHE A 74 -1.65 -6.73 -11.84
N ALA A 75 -1.09 -7.02 -10.66
CA ALA A 75 -0.16 -8.13 -10.48
C ALA A 75 -0.79 -9.49 -10.83
N ARG A 76 -2.06 -9.69 -10.47
CA ARG A 76 -2.82 -10.89 -10.87
C ARG A 76 -3.01 -10.98 -12.39
N ALA A 77 -3.44 -9.90 -13.03
CA ALA A 77 -3.64 -9.85 -14.48
C ALA A 77 -2.33 -10.14 -15.23
N LEU A 78 -1.22 -9.54 -14.80
CA LEU A 78 0.11 -9.81 -15.34
C LEU A 78 0.53 -11.27 -15.15
N LYS A 79 0.33 -11.84 -13.95
CA LYS A 79 0.68 -13.25 -13.68
C LYS A 79 -0.09 -14.20 -14.61
N ILE A 80 -1.39 -13.97 -14.78
CA ILE A 80 -2.22 -14.76 -15.69
C ILE A 80 -1.73 -14.61 -17.13
N PHE A 81 -1.48 -13.38 -17.58
CA PHE A 81 -0.96 -13.12 -18.93
C PHE A 81 0.36 -13.84 -19.19
N TYR A 82 1.34 -13.74 -18.29
CA TYR A 82 2.63 -14.42 -18.47
C TYR A 82 2.52 -15.95 -18.43
N HIS A 83 1.61 -16.48 -17.62
CA HIS A 83 1.32 -17.91 -17.61
C HIS A 83 0.75 -18.36 -18.97
N SER A 84 -0.25 -17.64 -19.49
CA SER A 84 -0.83 -17.94 -20.81
C SER A 84 0.19 -17.77 -21.94
N MET A 85 1.00 -16.70 -21.91
CA MET A 85 2.07 -16.47 -22.88
C MET A 85 3.16 -17.55 -22.85
N THR A 86 3.35 -18.24 -21.72
CA THR A 86 4.25 -19.39 -21.66
C THR A 86 3.74 -20.55 -22.53
N SER A 87 2.42 -20.78 -22.55
CA SER A 87 1.78 -21.77 -23.43
C SER A 87 1.86 -21.36 -24.90
N VAL A 88 1.52 -20.11 -25.21
CA VAL A 88 1.61 -19.54 -26.57
C VAL A 88 3.03 -19.66 -27.12
N ARG A 89 4.05 -19.35 -26.29
CA ARG A 89 5.46 -19.53 -26.64
C ARG A 89 5.83 -20.99 -26.91
N ALA A 90 5.31 -21.94 -26.13
CA ALA A 90 5.55 -23.36 -26.35
C ALA A 90 4.94 -23.85 -27.69
N GLN A 91 3.76 -23.35 -28.07
CA GLN A 91 3.16 -23.64 -29.37
C GLN A 91 3.99 -23.07 -30.53
N LEU A 92 4.47 -21.84 -30.40
CA LEU A 92 5.37 -21.24 -31.40
C LEU A 92 6.66 -22.06 -31.57
N GLN A 93 7.22 -22.55 -30.46
CA GLN A 93 8.41 -23.42 -30.53
C GLN A 93 8.11 -24.75 -31.23
N ARG A 94 6.92 -25.33 -31.06
CA ARG A 94 6.51 -26.55 -31.77
C ARG A 94 6.38 -26.30 -33.27
N LEU A 95 5.70 -25.22 -33.66
CA LEU A 95 5.57 -24.76 -35.05
C LEU A 95 6.95 -24.62 -35.71
N ARG A 96 7.90 -23.94 -35.04
CA ARG A 96 9.26 -23.73 -35.57
C ARG A 96 10.09 -25.01 -35.72
N ARG A 97 9.78 -26.06 -34.96
CA ARG A 97 10.54 -27.32 -34.98
C ARG A 97 9.99 -28.31 -35.99
N HIS A 98 8.75 -28.16 -36.44
CA HIS A 98 8.17 -29.05 -37.43
C HIS A 98 8.73 -28.76 -38.83
N ARG A 99 9.23 -29.82 -39.45
CA ARG A 99 9.59 -29.85 -40.87
C ARG A 99 8.89 -31.03 -41.55
N PRO A 100 8.57 -30.93 -42.84
CA PRO A 100 8.12 -32.07 -43.60
C PRO A 100 9.23 -33.13 -43.67
N SER A 101 8.86 -34.41 -43.73
CA SER A 101 9.83 -35.48 -43.95
C SER A 101 10.44 -35.37 -45.34
N GLU A 102 11.74 -35.67 -45.47
CA GLU A 102 12.46 -35.62 -46.76
C GLU A 102 11.92 -36.62 -47.79
N GLU A 103 11.27 -37.68 -47.32
CA GLU A 103 10.67 -38.75 -48.13
C GLU A 103 9.19 -38.49 -48.47
N SER A 104 8.64 -37.32 -48.11
CA SER A 104 7.21 -37.02 -48.30
C SER A 104 6.87 -36.84 -49.79
N ASP A 105 5.82 -37.51 -50.25
CA ASP A 105 5.22 -37.25 -51.56
C ASP A 105 4.42 -35.92 -51.57
N LEU A 106 3.92 -35.54 -52.75
CA LEU A 106 3.15 -34.29 -52.91
C LEU A 106 1.91 -34.23 -51.99
N LEU A 107 1.27 -35.37 -51.74
CA LEU A 107 0.11 -35.46 -50.87
C LEU A 107 0.49 -35.25 -49.40
N GLY A 108 1.58 -35.86 -48.95
CA GLY A 108 2.15 -35.67 -47.61
C GLY A 108 2.57 -34.22 -47.36
N LEU A 109 3.19 -33.57 -48.35
CA LEU A 109 3.53 -32.14 -48.27
C LEU A 109 2.29 -31.26 -48.16
N ARG A 110 1.21 -31.57 -48.89
CA ARG A 110 -0.05 -30.83 -48.78
C ARG A 110 -0.65 -30.96 -47.39
N PHE A 111 -0.74 -32.17 -46.84
CA PHE A 111 -1.23 -32.38 -45.48
C PHE A 111 -0.37 -31.64 -44.44
N PHE A 112 0.96 -31.62 -44.62
CA PHE A 112 1.86 -30.85 -43.77
C PHE A 112 1.53 -29.35 -43.81
N VAL A 113 1.36 -28.77 -45.01
CA VAL A 113 1.02 -27.34 -45.16
C VAL A 113 -0.34 -27.01 -44.55
N ASP A 114 -1.34 -27.85 -44.76
CA ASP A 114 -2.67 -27.67 -44.19
C ASP A 114 -2.63 -27.70 -42.65
N GLU A 115 -1.87 -28.64 -42.08
CA GLU A 115 -1.70 -28.74 -40.63
C GLU A 115 -0.88 -27.58 -40.05
N GLN A 116 0.21 -27.16 -40.71
CA GLN A 116 0.96 -25.97 -40.31
C GLN A 116 0.09 -24.71 -40.35
N SER A 117 -0.73 -24.55 -41.38
CA SER A 117 -1.65 -23.43 -41.52
C SER A 117 -2.68 -23.40 -40.39
N ARG A 118 -3.22 -24.57 -40.02
CA ARG A 118 -4.16 -24.73 -38.90
C ARG A 118 -3.50 -24.37 -37.57
N LEU A 119 -2.30 -24.88 -37.30
CA LEU A 119 -1.57 -24.61 -36.07
C LEU A 119 -1.16 -23.14 -35.95
N MET A 120 -0.74 -22.50 -37.06
CA MET A 120 -0.44 -21.07 -37.12
C MET A 120 -1.66 -20.22 -36.77
N ARG A 121 -2.83 -20.57 -37.32
CA ARG A 121 -4.09 -19.88 -37.00
C ARG A 121 -4.43 -20.01 -35.52
N ASN A 122 -4.39 -21.21 -34.97
CA ASN A 122 -4.66 -21.45 -33.55
C ASN A 122 -3.71 -20.66 -32.64
N PHE A 123 -2.41 -20.63 -32.99
CA PHE A 123 -1.42 -19.84 -32.27
C PHE A 123 -1.76 -18.34 -32.31
N SER A 124 -2.11 -17.80 -33.49
CA SER A 124 -2.46 -16.39 -33.63
C SER A 124 -3.70 -16.03 -32.83
N GLU A 125 -4.73 -16.87 -32.85
CA GLU A 125 -5.97 -16.65 -32.09
C GLU A 125 -5.70 -16.64 -30.58
N GLN A 126 -4.91 -17.59 -30.06
CA GLN A 126 -4.56 -17.63 -28.64
C GLN A 126 -3.69 -16.44 -28.21
N LEU A 127 -2.77 -16.00 -29.06
CA LEU A 127 -1.96 -14.81 -28.79
C LEU A 127 -2.86 -13.56 -28.70
N GLU A 128 -3.78 -13.40 -29.66
CA GLU A 128 -4.72 -12.30 -29.70
C GLU A 128 -5.66 -12.31 -28.49
N GLU A 129 -6.16 -13.48 -28.09
CA GLU A 129 -6.98 -13.63 -26.90
C GLU A 129 -6.22 -13.21 -25.62
N CYS A 130 -4.97 -13.65 -25.45
CA CYS A 130 -4.14 -13.30 -24.30
C CYS A 130 -3.93 -11.78 -24.19
N VAL A 131 -3.60 -11.13 -25.32
CA VAL A 131 -3.37 -9.68 -25.37
C VAL A 131 -4.68 -8.92 -25.16
N SER A 132 -5.76 -9.36 -25.78
CA SER A 132 -7.08 -8.74 -25.64
C SER A 132 -7.59 -8.82 -24.21
N LYS A 133 -7.42 -9.96 -23.55
CA LYS A 133 -7.77 -10.15 -22.13
C LYS A 133 -6.97 -9.21 -21.24
N LEU A 134 -5.64 -9.15 -21.40
CA LEU A 134 -4.80 -8.23 -20.62
C LEU A 134 -5.22 -6.77 -20.83
N LYS A 135 -5.51 -6.37 -22.08
CA LYS A 135 -5.99 -5.03 -22.40
C LYS A 135 -7.30 -4.71 -21.67
N GLN A 136 -8.25 -5.65 -21.66
CA GLN A 136 -9.53 -5.50 -20.96
C GLN A 136 -9.34 -5.41 -19.44
N ASP A 137 -8.51 -6.28 -18.85
CA ASP A 137 -8.19 -6.27 -17.43
C ASP A 137 -7.58 -4.94 -17.00
N VAL A 138 -6.58 -4.44 -17.75
CA VAL A 138 -5.95 -3.14 -17.50
C VAL A 138 -6.95 -2.01 -17.65
N ALA A 139 -7.80 -2.01 -18.68
CA ALA A 139 -8.83 -0.99 -18.85
C ALA A 139 -9.82 -0.98 -17.66
N ALA A 140 -10.22 -2.15 -17.18
CA ALA A 140 -11.10 -2.27 -16.02
C ALA A 140 -10.42 -1.77 -14.73
N ILE A 141 -9.13 -2.07 -14.53
CA ILE A 141 -8.35 -1.58 -13.39
C ILE A 141 -8.22 -0.06 -13.45
N VAL A 142 -7.90 0.51 -14.62
CA VAL A 142 -7.77 1.96 -14.80
C VAL A 142 -9.10 2.68 -14.56
N ARG A 143 -10.24 2.13 -15.02
CA ARG A 143 -11.56 2.69 -14.73
C ARG A 143 -11.86 2.67 -13.24
N ARG A 144 -11.67 1.54 -12.56
CA ARG A 144 -11.84 1.42 -11.11
C ARG A 144 -10.91 2.34 -10.31
N LYS A 145 -9.70 2.60 -10.83
CA LYS A 145 -8.75 3.56 -10.24
C LYS A 145 -9.18 5.02 -10.47
N ARG A 146 -9.91 5.32 -11.54
CA ARG A 146 -10.41 6.67 -11.86
C ARG A 146 -11.70 7.01 -11.10
N GLU A 147 -12.55 6.01 -10.87
CA GLU A 147 -13.83 6.14 -10.18
C GLU A 147 -13.71 6.21 -8.64
N ARG A 148 -12.48 6.11 -8.10
CA ARG A 148 -12.15 6.18 -6.67
C ARG A 148 -11.24 7.38 -6.40
#